data_AF-A0A5C9EKJ7-F1
#
_entry.id   AF-A0A5C9EKJ7-F1
#
_cell.length_a   1.000
_cell.length_b   1.000
_cell.length_c   1.000
_cell.angle_alpha   90.00
_cell.angle_beta   90.00
_cell.angle_gamma   90.00
#
_symmetry.space_group_name_H-M   'P 1'
#
loop_
_entity.id
_entity.type
_entity.pdbx_description
1 polymer ?
#
loop_
_entity_poly.entity_id
_entity_poly.type
_entity_poly.pdbx_seq_one_letter_code
_entity_poly.pdbx_strand_id
1 'polypeptide(L)'
;MSIDWQKAEERPDKAQKVDGKALLDLRAKINDLEKQLAEKKTNLSQTDENLSSTQSELEETKNTLEATKNDLEQTKQSSEAKITELTSSLKQKDQKINELNSQVSELNQKIEDYNQQVGDLEEKLNQLSEMSQSSQEKVSSLESQLAETQKQLEQANQTIQTKDEKISSLEAQVEQLSSELDTTKRANTTMETELAEVRETLAATEAEKSELLEAVEEQKEAINAQGTKIEELEAELSEYKPPEIGSGGFDAEERITCPMCGAVGQDIKTVEDKSKVLSYVGHIPMYAKTVF
;
A
#
# COMPACT_ATOMS: atom_id res chain seq x y z
N MET A 1 -173.69 -7.60 47.33
CA MET A 1 -173.82 -6.32 48.09
C MET A 1 -172.44 -5.95 48.58
N SER A 2 -171.95 -4.76 48.26
CA SER A 2 -170.70 -4.26 48.84
C SER A 2 -170.93 -3.97 50.32
N ILE A 3 -169.95 -4.30 51.17
CA ILE A 3 -169.98 -3.95 52.59
C ILE A 3 -170.04 -2.42 52.69
N ASP A 4 -171.05 -1.89 53.39
CA ASP A 4 -171.23 -0.45 53.59
C ASP A 4 -170.35 0.00 54.76
N TRP A 5 -169.07 0.24 54.46
CA TRP A 5 -168.02 0.55 55.45
C TRP A 5 -168.30 1.81 56.25
N GLN A 6 -169.02 2.78 55.68
CA GLN A 6 -169.37 4.05 56.31
C GLN A 6 -170.34 3.85 57.49
N LYS A 7 -171.30 2.92 57.34
CA LYS A 7 -172.24 2.54 58.41
C LYS A 7 -171.59 1.74 59.53
N ALA A 8 -170.56 0.95 59.20
CA ALA A 8 -169.78 0.16 60.16
C ALA A 8 -168.87 1.05 61.02
N GLU A 9 -168.32 2.13 60.46
CA GLU A 9 -167.45 3.08 61.16
C GLU A 9 -168.24 3.98 62.13
N GLU A 10 -169.46 4.41 61.77
CA GLU A 10 -170.32 5.26 62.61
C GLU A 10 -170.95 4.52 63.81
N ARG A 11 -171.09 3.18 63.75
CA ARG A 11 -171.67 2.34 64.81
C ARG A 11 -171.00 0.96 64.88
N PRO A 12 -169.81 0.83 65.49
CA PRO A 12 -169.04 -0.42 65.50
C PRO A 12 -169.73 -1.57 66.24
N ASP A 13 -170.65 -1.26 67.17
CA ASP A 13 -171.27 -2.27 68.05
C ASP A 13 -172.55 -2.92 67.47
N LYS A 14 -173.03 -2.50 66.28
CA LYS A 14 -174.25 -3.07 65.65
C LYS A 14 -173.93 -4.07 64.55
N ALA A 15 -174.53 -5.27 64.64
CA ALA A 15 -174.36 -6.33 63.65
C ALA A 15 -174.92 -5.94 62.27
N GLN A 16 -174.07 -5.96 61.24
CA GLN A 16 -174.43 -5.74 59.84
C GLN A 16 -174.49 -7.08 59.10
N LYS A 17 -175.57 -7.31 58.32
CA LYS A 17 -175.72 -8.50 57.50
C LYS A 17 -174.84 -8.37 56.26
N VAL A 18 -173.77 -9.16 56.19
CA VAL A 18 -172.79 -9.18 55.09
C VAL A 18 -172.80 -10.52 54.36
N ASP A 19 -172.56 -10.48 53.05
CA ASP A 19 -172.51 -11.67 52.20
C ASP A 19 -171.21 -12.45 52.46
N GLY A 20 -171.34 -13.71 52.90
CA GLY A 20 -170.22 -14.58 53.23
C GLY A 20 -169.26 -14.79 52.04
N LYS A 21 -169.76 -14.76 50.80
CA LYS A 21 -168.91 -14.87 49.60
C LYS A 21 -168.02 -13.63 49.42
N ALA A 22 -168.57 -12.43 49.64
CA ALA A 22 -167.81 -11.19 49.56
C ALA A 22 -166.74 -11.09 50.66
N LEU A 23 -167.02 -11.58 51.87
CA LEU A 23 -166.03 -11.69 52.95
C LEU A 23 -164.92 -12.70 52.63
N LEU A 24 -165.26 -13.82 52.00
CA LEU A 24 -164.29 -14.83 51.54
C LEU A 24 -163.38 -14.29 50.42
N ASP A 25 -163.93 -13.56 49.45
CA ASP A 25 -163.16 -12.94 48.36
C ASP A 25 -162.23 -11.82 48.88
N LEU A 26 -162.70 -11.00 49.83
CA LEU A 26 -161.88 -10.02 50.54
C LEU A 26 -160.76 -10.70 51.33
N ARG A 27 -161.04 -11.79 52.04
CA ARG A 27 -160.02 -12.59 52.75
C ARG A 27 -159.00 -13.20 51.79
N ALA A 28 -159.43 -13.72 50.65
CA ALA A 28 -158.53 -14.25 49.63
C ALA A 28 -157.62 -13.16 49.05
N LYS A 29 -158.16 -11.96 48.80
CA LYS A 29 -157.39 -10.80 48.34
C LYS A 29 -156.44 -10.27 49.41
N ILE A 30 -156.84 -10.26 50.68
CA ILE A 30 -155.96 -9.91 51.81
C ILE A 30 -154.81 -10.92 51.91
N ASN A 31 -155.09 -12.23 51.87
CA ASN A 31 -154.06 -13.27 51.87
C ASN A 31 -153.09 -13.14 50.68
N ASP A 32 -153.60 -12.83 49.48
CA ASP A 32 -152.76 -12.61 48.30
C ASP A 32 -151.88 -11.36 48.44
N LEU A 33 -152.45 -10.26 48.94
CA LEU A 33 -151.69 -9.04 49.24
C LEU A 33 -150.66 -9.24 50.36
N GLU A 34 -150.98 -10.00 51.40
CA GLU A 34 -150.05 -10.38 52.46
C GLU A 34 -148.90 -11.23 51.90
N LYS A 35 -149.20 -12.18 51.00
CA LYS A 35 -148.20 -12.98 50.30
C LYS A 35 -147.31 -12.10 49.40
N GLN A 36 -147.90 -11.22 48.60
CA GLN A 36 -147.16 -10.27 47.76
C GLN A 36 -146.30 -9.33 48.59
N LEU A 37 -146.80 -8.82 49.72
CA LEU A 37 -146.05 -7.97 50.64
C LEU A 37 -144.87 -8.73 51.25
N ALA A 38 -145.09 -9.98 51.68
CA ALA A 38 -144.04 -10.84 52.20
C ALA A 38 -142.96 -11.11 51.14
N GLU A 39 -143.36 -11.47 49.91
CA GLU A 39 -142.45 -11.66 48.78
C GLU A 39 -141.65 -10.38 48.46
N LYS A 40 -142.32 -9.22 48.42
CA LYS A 40 -141.65 -7.93 48.19
C LYS A 40 -140.69 -7.58 49.32
N LYS A 41 -141.04 -7.87 50.57
CA LYS A 41 -140.16 -7.63 51.73
C LYS A 41 -138.91 -8.51 51.67
N THR A 42 -139.06 -9.78 51.32
CA THR A 42 -137.93 -10.70 51.11
C THR A 42 -137.04 -10.22 49.96
N ASN A 43 -137.63 -9.85 48.81
CA ASN A 43 -136.88 -9.34 47.66
C ASN A 43 -136.14 -8.03 47.97
N LEU A 44 -136.76 -7.12 48.74
CA LEU A 44 -136.13 -5.88 49.17
C LEU A 44 -134.92 -6.17 50.06
N SER A 45 -135.07 -7.03 51.07
CA SER A 45 -133.97 -7.45 51.94
C SER A 45 -132.80 -8.03 51.14
N GLN A 46 -133.11 -8.91 50.18
CA GLN A 46 -132.09 -9.52 49.34
C GLN A 46 -131.42 -8.52 48.40
N THR A 47 -132.16 -7.50 47.94
CA THR A 47 -131.61 -6.40 47.13
C THR A 47 -130.70 -5.50 47.98
N ASP A 48 -131.09 -5.20 49.22
CA ASP A 48 -130.27 -4.40 50.15
C ASP A 48 -128.97 -5.12 50.51
N GLU A 49 -129.04 -6.44 50.75
CA GLU A 49 -127.87 -7.29 50.97
C GLU A 49 -126.92 -7.28 49.75
N ASN A 50 -127.47 -7.45 48.54
CA ASN A 50 -126.69 -7.40 47.30
C ASN A 50 -126.07 -6.02 47.07
N LEU A 51 -126.82 -4.94 47.30
CA LEU A 51 -126.33 -3.57 47.15
C LEU A 51 -125.16 -3.30 48.10
N SER A 52 -125.26 -3.74 49.36
CA SER A 52 -124.20 -3.63 50.35
C SER A 52 -122.94 -4.41 49.94
N SER A 53 -123.12 -5.63 49.40
CA SER A 53 -122.01 -6.43 48.86
C SER A 53 -121.33 -5.73 47.69
N THR A 54 -122.10 -5.27 46.69
CA THR A 54 -121.56 -4.56 45.53
C THR A 54 -120.88 -3.25 45.91
N GLN A 55 -121.39 -2.51 46.90
CA GLN A 55 -120.74 -1.31 47.41
C GLN A 55 -119.37 -1.61 48.04
N SER A 56 -119.28 -2.73 48.77
CA SER A 56 -118.02 -3.17 49.38
C SER A 56 -117.00 -3.59 48.31
N GLU A 57 -117.42 -4.36 47.32
CA GLU A 57 -116.58 -4.77 46.17
C GLU A 57 -116.12 -3.57 45.34
N LEU A 58 -116.99 -2.57 45.13
CA LEU A 58 -116.65 -1.34 44.42
C LEU A 58 -115.57 -0.55 45.16
N GLU A 59 -115.65 -0.47 46.48
CA GLU A 59 -114.65 0.24 47.28
C GLU A 59 -113.31 -0.52 47.28
N GLU A 60 -113.32 -1.84 47.33
CA GLU A 60 -112.11 -2.68 47.23
C GLU A 60 -111.45 -2.55 45.84
N THR A 61 -112.24 -2.61 44.76
CA THR A 61 -111.74 -2.41 43.39
C THR A 61 -111.20 -1.00 43.16
N LYS A 62 -111.80 0.01 43.77
CA LYS A 62 -111.29 1.39 43.72
C LYS A 62 -109.95 1.54 44.44
N ASN A 63 -109.81 0.94 45.62
CA ASN A 63 -108.56 0.97 46.38
C ASN A 63 -107.42 0.23 45.67
N THR A 64 -107.72 -0.92 45.08
CA THR A 64 -106.74 -1.68 44.27
C THR A 64 -106.37 -0.95 42.98
N LEU A 65 -107.32 -0.27 42.32
CA LEU A 65 -107.03 0.57 41.16
C LEU A 65 -106.09 1.73 41.52
N GLU A 66 -106.31 2.41 42.65
CA GLU A 66 -105.44 3.51 43.06
C GLU A 66 -104.04 3.01 43.45
N ALA A 67 -103.93 1.87 44.13
CA ALA A 67 -102.64 1.25 44.44
C ALA A 67 -101.86 0.88 43.16
N THR A 68 -102.49 0.18 42.22
CA THR A 68 -101.86 -0.22 40.96
C THR A 68 -101.46 0.97 40.09
N LYS A 69 -102.24 2.05 40.09
CA LYS A 69 -101.90 3.31 39.42
C LYS A 69 -100.64 3.94 40.01
N ASN A 70 -100.51 3.96 41.34
CA ASN A 70 -99.33 4.50 42.00
C ASN A 70 -98.08 3.65 41.72
N ASP A 71 -98.21 2.33 41.74
CA ASP A 71 -97.11 1.40 41.42
C ASP A 71 -96.64 1.57 39.96
N LEU A 72 -97.58 1.74 39.03
CA LEU A 72 -97.27 1.98 37.62
C LEU A 72 -96.54 3.31 37.43
N GLU A 73 -96.96 4.37 38.10
CA GLU A 73 -96.32 5.68 38.02
C GLU A 73 -94.90 5.64 38.61
N GLN A 74 -94.69 4.96 39.74
CA GLN A 74 -93.35 4.76 40.30
C GLN A 74 -92.44 3.95 39.36
N THR A 75 -92.98 2.88 38.76
CA THR A 75 -92.24 2.04 37.79
C THR A 75 -91.86 2.83 36.54
N LYS A 76 -92.76 3.68 36.05
CA LYS A 76 -92.53 4.56 34.92
C LYS A 76 -91.40 5.55 35.23
N GLN A 77 -91.46 6.24 36.36
CA GLN A 77 -90.42 7.21 36.77
C GLN A 77 -89.04 6.54 36.93
N SER A 78 -89.00 5.34 37.52
CA SER A 78 -87.76 4.55 37.65
C SER A 78 -87.19 4.16 36.28
N SER A 79 -88.05 3.75 35.35
CA SER A 79 -87.65 3.40 33.98
C SER A 79 -87.14 4.61 33.20
N GLU A 80 -87.79 5.77 33.32
CA GLU A 80 -87.37 7.02 32.69
C GLU A 80 -86.01 7.50 33.21
N ALA A 81 -85.77 7.39 34.52
CA ALA A 81 -84.47 7.68 35.12
C ALA A 81 -83.37 6.77 34.56
N LYS A 82 -83.64 5.46 34.45
CA LYS A 82 -82.69 4.49 33.92
C LYS A 82 -82.41 4.67 32.44
N ILE A 83 -83.42 5.03 31.64
CA ILE A 83 -83.25 5.39 30.23
C ILE A 83 -82.33 6.62 30.10
N THR A 84 -82.52 7.63 30.95
CA THR A 84 -81.69 8.85 30.93
C THR A 84 -80.24 8.53 31.27
N GLU A 85 -80.00 7.72 32.31
CA GLU A 85 -78.66 7.27 32.71
C GLU A 85 -77.97 6.48 31.59
N LEU A 86 -78.65 5.48 31.03
CA LEU A 86 -78.11 4.66 29.94
C LEU A 86 -77.80 5.49 28.70
N THR A 87 -78.66 6.45 28.35
CA THR A 87 -78.45 7.37 27.22
C THR A 87 -77.20 8.23 27.44
N SER A 88 -77.01 8.76 28.65
CA SER A 88 -75.80 9.52 28.99
C SER A 88 -74.54 8.65 28.92
N SER A 89 -74.59 7.43 29.46
CA SER A 89 -73.47 6.48 29.41
C SER A 89 -73.10 6.09 27.97
N LEU A 90 -74.10 5.87 27.12
CA LEU A 90 -73.90 5.54 25.71
C LEU A 90 -73.21 6.71 24.98
N LYS A 91 -73.66 7.95 25.20
CA LYS A 91 -73.02 9.14 24.63
C LYS A 91 -71.55 9.28 25.06
N GLN A 92 -71.22 9.02 26.32
CA GLN A 92 -69.84 9.05 26.81
C GLN A 92 -68.98 7.98 26.16
N LYS A 93 -69.52 6.77 25.98
CA LYS A 93 -68.83 5.67 25.28
C LYS A 93 -68.58 6.00 23.82
N ASP A 94 -69.55 6.59 23.12
CA ASP A 94 -69.40 7.02 21.72
C ASP A 94 -68.30 8.09 21.58
N GLN A 95 -68.25 9.06 22.50
CA GLN A 95 -67.16 10.04 22.54
C GLN A 95 -65.81 9.36 22.71
N LYS A 96 -65.72 8.39 23.62
CA LYS A 96 -64.47 7.65 23.86
C LYS A 96 -64.04 6.82 22.65
N ILE A 97 -64.98 6.19 21.94
CA ILE A 97 -64.71 5.46 20.71
C ILE A 97 -64.13 6.40 19.65
N ASN A 98 -64.70 7.59 19.48
CA ASN A 98 -64.21 8.57 18.51
C ASN A 98 -62.81 9.08 18.85
N GLU A 99 -62.51 9.33 20.13
CA GLU A 99 -61.17 9.68 20.58
C GLU A 99 -60.15 8.56 20.28
N LEU A 100 -60.49 7.31 20.63
CA LEU A 100 -59.62 6.16 20.39
C LEU A 100 -59.38 5.92 18.90
N ASN A 101 -60.41 6.07 18.06
CA ASN A 101 -60.26 5.97 16.60
C ASN A 101 -59.32 7.05 16.05
N SER A 102 -59.40 8.27 16.58
CA SER A 102 -58.48 9.36 16.20
C SER A 102 -57.04 9.02 16.59
N GLN A 103 -56.82 8.53 17.81
CA GLN A 103 -55.50 8.10 18.27
C GLN A 103 -54.93 6.94 17.43
N VAL A 104 -55.76 5.96 17.06
CA VAL A 104 -55.36 4.86 16.19
C VAL A 104 -54.93 5.40 14.82
N SER A 105 -55.68 6.34 14.25
CA SER A 105 -55.32 6.97 12.97
C SER A 105 -53.98 7.71 13.05
N GLU A 106 -53.73 8.46 14.12
CA GLU A 106 -52.45 9.15 14.33
C GLU A 106 -51.28 8.19 14.51
N LEU A 107 -51.48 7.10 15.26
CA LEU A 107 -50.45 6.07 15.44
C LEU A 107 -50.13 5.35 14.13
N ASN A 108 -51.14 5.05 13.31
CA ASN A 108 -50.93 4.46 11.98
C ASN A 108 -50.12 5.39 11.07
N GLN A 109 -50.39 6.69 11.08
CA GLN A 109 -49.60 7.66 10.30
C GLN A 109 -48.14 7.68 10.77
N LYS A 110 -47.90 7.67 12.09
CA LYS A 110 -46.53 7.62 12.64
C LYS A 110 -45.80 6.33 12.26
N ILE A 111 -46.49 5.19 12.23
CA ILE A 111 -45.92 3.91 11.80
C ILE A 111 -45.50 4.00 10.33
N GLU A 112 -46.34 4.56 9.46
CA GLU A 112 -46.00 4.74 8.05
C GLU A 112 -44.78 5.65 7.87
N ASP A 113 -44.76 6.79 8.57
CA ASP A 113 -43.63 7.74 8.54
C ASP A 113 -42.32 7.08 9.01
N TYR A 114 -42.37 6.24 10.07
CA TYR A 114 -41.21 5.51 10.54
C TYR A 114 -40.76 4.41 9.57
N ASN A 115 -41.69 3.69 8.95
CA ASN A 115 -41.35 2.69 7.93
C ASN A 115 -40.63 3.34 6.74
N GLN A 116 -41.11 4.50 6.29
CA GLN A 116 -40.45 5.28 5.24
C GLN A 116 -39.02 5.67 5.64
N GLN A 117 -38.83 6.17 6.87
CA GLN A 117 -37.49 6.54 7.38
C GLN A 117 -36.55 5.33 7.49
N VAL A 118 -37.07 4.16 7.88
CA VAL A 118 -36.28 2.92 7.90
C VAL A 118 -35.82 2.55 6.50
N GLY A 119 -36.71 2.59 5.49
CA GLY A 119 -36.35 2.33 4.10
C GLY A 119 -35.26 3.27 3.58
N ASP A 120 -35.39 4.59 3.85
CA ASP A 120 -34.39 5.58 3.45
C ASP A 120 -33.02 5.33 4.12
N LEU A 121 -33.01 4.87 5.38
CA LEU A 121 -31.77 4.54 6.11
C LEU A 121 -31.13 3.26 5.58
N GLU A 122 -31.92 2.24 5.23
CA GLU A 122 -31.44 1.01 4.61
C GLU A 122 -30.80 1.28 3.25
N GLU A 123 -31.39 2.15 2.42
CA GLU A 123 -30.81 2.55 1.14
C GLU A 123 -29.46 3.27 1.32
N LYS A 124 -29.38 4.22 2.25
CA LYS A 124 -28.12 4.91 2.58
C LYS A 124 -27.05 3.95 3.11
N LEU A 125 -27.44 2.96 3.92
CA LEU A 125 -26.52 1.96 4.44
C LEU A 125 -25.92 1.12 3.30
N ASN A 126 -26.74 0.70 2.34
CA ASN A 126 -26.28 -0.04 1.17
C ASN A 126 -25.31 0.79 0.32
N GLN A 127 -25.63 2.06 0.04
CA GLN A 127 -24.74 2.98 -0.69
C GLN A 127 -23.39 3.17 0.01
N LEU A 128 -23.39 3.36 1.33
CA LEU A 128 -22.17 3.48 2.12
C LEU A 128 -21.33 2.19 2.09
N SER A 129 -21.99 1.04 2.14
CA SER A 129 -21.34 -0.27 2.06
C SER A 129 -20.61 -0.47 0.72
N GLU A 130 -21.29 -0.16 -0.38
CA GLU A 130 -20.72 -0.24 -1.74
C GLU A 130 -19.52 0.71 -1.90
N MET A 131 -19.64 1.94 -1.42
CA MET A 131 -18.54 2.91 -1.46
C MET A 131 -17.35 2.47 -0.61
N SER A 132 -17.60 1.83 0.54
CA SER A 132 -16.56 1.26 1.38
C SER A 132 -15.82 0.12 0.67
N GLN A 133 -16.55 -0.78 0.01
CA GLN A 133 -15.95 -1.87 -0.76
C GLN A 133 -15.09 -1.34 -1.92
N SER A 134 -15.62 -0.39 -2.69
CA SER A 134 -14.88 0.24 -3.79
C SER A 134 -13.59 0.94 -3.30
N SER A 135 -13.68 1.61 -2.15
CA SER A 135 -12.50 2.24 -1.52
C SER A 135 -11.46 1.21 -1.09
N GLN A 136 -11.89 0.08 -0.53
CA GLN A 136 -11.00 -1.01 -0.12
C GLN A 136 -10.27 -1.64 -1.32
N GLU A 137 -10.97 -1.87 -2.43
CA GLU A 137 -10.37 -2.36 -3.68
C GLU A 137 -9.33 -1.38 -4.23
N LYS A 138 -9.63 -0.07 -4.18
CA LYS A 138 -8.70 0.97 -4.61
C LYS A 138 -7.45 1.04 -3.73
N VAL A 139 -7.59 0.91 -2.41
CA VAL A 139 -6.45 0.84 -1.48
C VAL A 139 -5.56 -0.35 -1.82
N SER A 140 -6.14 -1.54 -1.98
CA SER A 140 -5.36 -2.74 -2.33
C SER A 140 -4.62 -2.59 -3.67
N SER A 141 -5.26 -1.98 -4.66
CA SER A 141 -4.62 -1.68 -5.95
C SER A 141 -3.42 -0.72 -5.79
N LEU A 142 -3.58 0.35 -5.02
CA LEU A 142 -2.51 1.32 -4.75
C LEU A 142 -1.36 0.70 -3.96
N GLU A 143 -1.64 -0.16 -2.99
CA GLU A 143 -0.61 -0.91 -2.25
C GLU A 143 0.20 -1.81 -3.18
N SER A 144 -0.45 -2.50 -4.12
CA SER A 144 0.24 -3.33 -5.12
C SER A 144 1.12 -2.49 -6.06
N GLN A 145 0.63 -1.34 -6.52
CA GLN A 145 1.41 -0.40 -7.34
C GLN A 145 2.62 0.16 -6.59
N LEU A 146 2.45 0.48 -5.30
CA LEU A 146 3.52 0.96 -4.44
C LEU A 146 4.62 -0.09 -4.30
N ALA A 147 4.26 -1.34 -4.03
CA ALA A 147 5.21 -2.44 -3.91
C ALA A 147 6.01 -2.68 -5.21
N GLU A 148 5.34 -2.63 -6.37
CA GLU A 148 6.02 -2.76 -7.66
C GLU A 148 6.96 -1.59 -7.93
N THR A 149 6.54 -0.35 -7.62
CA THR A 149 7.38 0.84 -7.75
C THR A 149 8.62 0.76 -6.85
N GLN A 150 8.48 0.28 -5.61
CA GLN A 150 9.59 0.07 -4.70
C GLN A 150 10.60 -0.96 -5.24
N LYS A 151 10.11 -2.06 -5.83
CA LYS A 151 10.96 -3.07 -6.46
C LYS A 151 11.74 -2.49 -7.66
N GLN A 152 11.07 -1.69 -8.49
CA GLN A 152 11.72 -1.02 -9.62
C GLN A 152 12.79 -0.03 -9.17
N LEU A 153 12.53 0.72 -8.09
CA LEU A 153 13.50 1.63 -7.50
C LEU A 153 14.74 0.89 -6.99
N GLU A 154 14.56 -0.23 -6.30
CA GLU A 154 15.66 -1.08 -5.82
C GLU A 154 16.52 -1.60 -6.98
N GLN A 155 15.88 -2.09 -8.04
CA GLN A 155 16.59 -2.55 -9.26
C GLN A 155 17.38 -1.42 -9.94
N ALA A 156 16.80 -0.22 -10.00
CA ALA A 156 17.48 0.95 -10.55
C ALA A 156 18.71 1.32 -9.71
N ASN A 157 18.60 1.31 -8.38
CA ASN A 157 19.72 1.57 -7.48
C ASN A 157 20.86 0.56 -7.64
N GLN A 158 20.54 -0.75 -7.73
CA GLN A 158 21.54 -1.79 -7.98
C GLN A 158 22.25 -1.59 -9.34
N THR A 159 21.50 -1.15 -10.35
CA THR A 159 22.05 -0.84 -11.67
C THR A 159 23.00 0.36 -11.60
N ILE A 160 22.63 1.41 -10.85
CA ILE A 160 23.49 2.59 -10.64
C ILE A 160 24.79 2.17 -9.96
N GLN A 161 24.72 1.42 -8.85
CA GLN A 161 25.91 0.94 -8.15
C GLN A 161 26.85 0.15 -9.09
N THR A 162 26.30 -0.77 -9.88
CA THR A 162 27.08 -1.55 -10.86
C THR A 162 27.77 -0.65 -11.89
N LYS A 163 27.08 0.41 -12.34
CA LYS A 163 27.65 1.37 -13.29
C LYS A 163 28.75 2.23 -12.65
N ASP A 164 28.57 2.65 -11.41
CA ASP A 164 29.58 3.43 -10.67
C ASP A 164 30.87 2.64 -10.44
N GLU A 165 30.74 1.35 -10.09
CA GLU A 165 31.88 0.43 -10.00
C GLU A 165 32.59 0.28 -11.36
N LYS A 166 31.83 0.18 -12.45
CA LYS A 166 32.38 0.10 -13.80
C LYS A 166 33.08 1.39 -14.22
N ILE A 167 32.52 2.56 -13.89
CA ILE A 167 33.14 3.87 -14.13
C ILE A 167 34.48 3.94 -13.39
N SER A 168 34.50 3.63 -12.10
CA SER A 168 35.72 3.64 -11.28
C SER A 168 36.81 2.72 -11.87
N SER A 169 36.44 1.53 -12.35
CA SER A 169 37.36 0.61 -13.02
C SER A 169 37.91 1.15 -14.33
N LEU A 170 37.08 1.84 -15.13
CA LEU A 170 37.51 2.45 -16.38
C LEU A 170 38.41 3.67 -16.14
N GLU A 171 38.12 4.48 -15.14
CA GLU A 171 38.97 5.61 -14.73
C GLU A 171 40.38 5.13 -14.33
N ALA A 172 40.47 4.06 -13.53
CA ALA A 172 41.75 3.45 -13.18
C ALA A 172 42.54 2.93 -14.40
N GLN A 173 41.84 2.33 -15.38
CA GLN A 173 42.47 1.88 -16.63
C GLN A 173 42.99 3.06 -17.47
N VAL A 174 42.23 4.16 -17.54
CA VAL A 174 42.66 5.38 -18.23
C VAL A 174 43.92 5.95 -17.59
N GLU A 175 43.98 6.01 -16.25
CA GLU A 175 45.15 6.52 -15.54
C GLU A 175 46.39 5.63 -15.75
N GLN A 176 46.22 4.31 -15.71
CA GLN A 176 47.30 3.36 -16.03
C GLN A 176 47.81 3.57 -17.46
N LEU A 177 46.93 3.59 -18.46
CA LEU A 177 47.29 3.81 -19.86
C LEU A 177 47.97 5.17 -20.07
N SER A 178 47.56 6.21 -19.35
CA SER A 178 48.21 7.52 -19.40
C SER A 178 49.66 7.45 -18.89
N SER A 179 49.91 6.73 -17.80
CA SER A 179 51.26 6.53 -17.26
C SER A 179 52.14 5.70 -18.20
N GLU A 180 51.59 4.63 -18.79
CA GLU A 180 52.26 3.83 -19.83
C GLU A 180 52.59 4.67 -21.07
N LEU A 181 51.69 5.56 -21.48
CA LEU A 181 51.94 6.48 -22.59
C LEU A 181 53.09 7.45 -22.28
N ASP A 182 53.13 8.02 -21.08
CA ASP A 182 54.19 8.97 -20.69
C ASP A 182 55.56 8.28 -20.55
N THR A 183 55.60 7.05 -20.03
CA THR A 183 56.84 6.26 -19.97
C THR A 183 57.33 5.91 -21.37
N THR A 184 56.43 5.50 -22.27
CA THR A 184 56.75 5.23 -23.68
C THR A 184 57.26 6.48 -24.39
N LYS A 185 56.63 7.64 -24.18
CA LYS A 185 57.11 8.92 -24.74
C LYS A 185 58.53 9.25 -24.27
N ARG A 186 58.82 9.10 -22.97
CA ARG A 186 60.18 9.33 -22.43
C ARG A 186 61.19 8.38 -23.06
N ALA A 187 60.86 7.09 -23.14
CA ALA A 187 61.73 6.11 -23.79
C ALA A 187 62.00 6.48 -25.26
N ASN A 188 60.98 6.93 -25.99
CA ASN A 188 61.15 7.39 -27.38
C ASN A 188 62.05 8.63 -27.46
N THR A 189 61.90 9.63 -26.57
CA THR A 189 62.80 10.79 -26.54
C THR A 189 64.24 10.40 -26.22
N THR A 190 64.47 9.42 -25.34
CA THR A 190 65.80 8.89 -25.04
C THR A 190 66.40 8.18 -26.25
N MET A 191 65.63 7.32 -26.91
CA MET A 191 66.08 6.67 -28.15
C MET A 191 66.40 7.68 -29.25
N GLU A 192 65.61 8.76 -29.39
CA GLU A 192 65.89 9.84 -30.33
C GLU A 192 67.23 10.56 -30.01
N THR A 193 67.53 10.79 -28.73
CA THR A 193 68.82 11.37 -28.30
C THR A 193 70.00 10.42 -28.55
N GLU A 194 69.87 9.14 -28.18
CA GLU A 194 70.90 8.13 -28.43
C GLU A 194 71.17 7.98 -29.94
N LEU A 195 70.12 8.01 -30.76
CA LEU A 195 70.22 7.93 -32.21
C LEU A 195 70.94 9.16 -32.80
N ALA A 196 70.74 10.36 -32.22
CA ALA A 196 71.48 11.54 -32.60
C ALA A 196 72.97 11.44 -32.23
N GLU A 197 73.30 10.97 -31.03
CA GLU A 197 74.68 10.73 -30.60
C GLU A 197 75.39 9.68 -31.48
N VAL A 198 74.70 8.58 -31.82
CA VAL A 198 75.23 7.56 -32.74
C VAL A 198 75.49 8.15 -34.14
N ARG A 199 74.61 9.03 -34.63
CA ARG A 199 74.84 9.72 -35.92
C ARG A 199 76.04 10.65 -35.87
N GLU A 200 76.22 11.38 -34.78
CA GLU A 200 77.37 12.29 -34.60
C GLU A 200 78.68 11.51 -34.51
N THR A 201 78.72 10.45 -33.71
CA THR A 201 79.89 9.55 -33.62
C THR A 201 80.20 8.87 -34.95
N LEU A 202 79.18 8.40 -35.67
CA LEU A 202 79.36 7.83 -37.01
C LEU A 202 80.00 8.87 -37.96
N ALA A 203 79.48 10.09 -38.00
CA ALA A 203 80.04 11.16 -38.82
C ALA A 203 81.50 11.48 -38.44
N ALA A 204 81.82 11.49 -37.14
CA ALA A 204 83.18 11.69 -36.65
C ALA A 204 84.12 10.56 -37.09
N THR A 205 83.70 9.30 -36.98
CA THR A 205 84.51 8.16 -37.44
C THR A 205 84.67 8.10 -38.96
N GLU A 206 83.66 8.56 -39.71
CA GLU A 206 83.77 8.67 -41.17
C GLU A 206 84.77 9.76 -41.57
N ALA A 207 84.80 10.89 -40.84
CA ALA A 207 85.80 11.92 -41.02
C ALA A 207 87.21 11.43 -40.67
N GLU A 208 87.39 10.78 -39.52
CA GLU A 208 88.67 10.18 -39.10
C GLU A 208 89.15 9.13 -40.11
N LYS A 209 88.24 8.29 -40.62
CA LYS A 209 88.55 7.33 -41.68
C LYS A 209 89.01 8.03 -42.96
N SER A 210 88.40 9.15 -43.33
CA SER A 210 88.82 9.93 -44.50
C SER A 210 90.24 10.49 -44.31
N GLU A 211 90.53 11.07 -43.14
CA GLU A 211 91.86 11.58 -42.80
C GLU A 211 92.92 10.46 -42.81
N LEU A 212 92.60 9.30 -42.24
CA LEU A 212 93.49 8.13 -42.26
C LEU A 212 93.72 7.62 -43.69
N LEU A 213 92.71 7.63 -44.56
CA LEU A 213 92.86 7.26 -45.97
C LEU A 213 93.77 8.23 -46.72
N GLU A 214 93.63 9.54 -46.49
CA GLU A 214 94.55 10.55 -47.03
C GLU A 214 95.97 10.33 -46.54
N ALA A 215 96.16 10.11 -45.22
CA ALA A 215 97.47 9.84 -44.64
C ALA A 215 98.12 8.55 -45.18
N VAL A 216 97.34 7.49 -45.41
CA VAL A 216 97.83 6.25 -46.04
C VAL A 216 98.28 6.51 -47.47
N GLU A 217 97.55 7.33 -48.23
CA GLU A 217 97.93 7.64 -49.59
C GLU A 217 99.17 8.54 -49.65
N GLU A 218 99.30 9.51 -48.73
CA GLU A 218 100.55 10.27 -48.55
C GLU A 218 101.73 9.36 -48.19
N GLN A 219 101.55 8.41 -47.26
CA GLN A 219 102.61 7.44 -46.92
C GLN A 219 102.98 6.56 -48.10
N LYS A 220 102.01 6.13 -48.90
CA LYS A 220 102.25 5.33 -50.10
C LYS A 220 102.98 6.13 -51.16
N GLU A 221 102.66 7.41 -51.35
CA GLU A 221 103.44 8.31 -52.20
C GLU A 221 104.87 8.49 -51.66
N ALA A 222 105.03 8.66 -50.35
CA ALA A 222 106.34 8.76 -49.72
C ALA A 222 107.16 7.46 -49.86
N ILE A 223 106.54 6.28 -49.72
CA ILE A 223 107.15 4.98 -49.97
C ILE A 223 107.55 4.84 -51.43
N ASN A 224 106.68 5.23 -52.38
CA ASN A 224 107.02 5.23 -53.81
C ASN A 224 108.20 6.18 -54.11
N ALA A 225 108.22 7.37 -53.49
CA ALA A 225 109.34 8.31 -53.60
C ALA A 225 110.64 7.74 -52.99
N GLN A 226 110.54 7.04 -51.86
CA GLN A 226 111.68 6.32 -51.28
C GLN A 226 112.11 5.14 -52.15
N GLY A 227 111.16 4.40 -52.74
CA GLY A 227 111.42 3.29 -53.66
C GLY A 227 112.15 3.75 -54.91
N THR A 228 111.69 4.84 -55.54
CA THR A 228 112.40 5.47 -56.68
C THR A 228 113.78 5.98 -56.29
N LYS A 229 113.94 6.51 -55.08
CA LYS A 229 115.26 6.93 -54.56
C LYS A 229 116.18 5.75 -54.28
N ILE A 230 115.64 4.62 -53.82
CA ILE A 230 116.38 3.36 -53.71
C ILE A 230 116.77 2.88 -55.10
N GLU A 231 115.87 2.91 -56.09
CA GLU A 231 116.20 2.57 -57.49
C GLU A 231 117.28 3.50 -58.06
N GLU A 232 117.24 4.80 -57.79
CA GLU A 232 118.30 5.76 -58.17
C GLU A 232 119.62 5.45 -57.46
N LEU A 233 119.60 5.17 -56.15
CA LEU A 233 120.80 4.80 -55.39
C LEU A 233 121.36 3.45 -55.84
N GLU A 234 120.51 2.49 -56.20
CA GLU A 234 120.89 1.21 -56.79
C GLU A 234 121.48 1.40 -58.20
N ALA A 235 120.92 2.31 -58.99
CA ALA A 235 121.46 2.71 -60.29
C ALA A 235 122.83 3.40 -60.15
N GLU A 236 122.98 4.33 -59.20
CA GLU A 236 124.27 4.94 -58.84
C GLU A 236 125.28 3.89 -58.37
N LEU A 237 124.86 2.95 -57.52
CA LEU A 237 125.70 1.81 -57.11
C LEU A 237 126.11 0.94 -58.30
N SER A 238 125.26 0.82 -59.31
CA SER A 238 125.54 0.04 -60.52
C SER A 238 126.49 0.77 -61.50
N GLU A 239 126.53 2.11 -61.47
CA GLU A 239 127.53 2.92 -62.19
C GLU A 239 128.92 2.82 -61.53
N TYR A 240 128.98 2.52 -60.22
CA TYR A 240 130.21 2.12 -59.53
C TYR A 240 130.57 0.66 -59.82
N LYS A 241 131.01 0.39 -61.05
CA LYS A 241 131.67 -0.88 -61.42
C LYS A 241 133.01 -0.99 -60.67
N PRO A 242 133.23 -2.04 -59.85
CA PRO A 242 134.54 -2.28 -59.25
C PRO A 242 135.60 -2.50 -60.34
N PRO A 243 136.79 -1.87 -60.24
CA PRO A 243 137.82 -1.96 -61.26
C PRO A 243 138.41 -3.38 -61.37
N GLU A 244 138.65 -3.84 -62.60
CA GLU A 244 139.49 -5.02 -62.85
C GLU A 244 140.92 -4.73 -62.40
N ILE A 245 141.34 -5.38 -61.31
CA ILE A 245 142.73 -5.39 -60.84
C ILE A 245 143.24 -6.82 -60.99
N GLY A 246 144.20 -6.97 -61.90
CA GLY A 246 144.84 -8.22 -62.27
C GLY A 246 145.74 -8.81 -61.18
N SER A 247 145.97 -10.10 -61.34
CA SER A 247 146.88 -10.96 -60.59
C SER A 247 148.34 -10.47 -60.58
N GLY A 248 148.92 -10.30 -59.39
CA GLY A 248 150.37 -10.19 -59.20
C GLY A 248 150.73 -9.72 -57.79
N GLY A 249 151.19 -10.65 -56.94
CA GLY A 249 151.43 -10.40 -55.52
C GLY A 249 152.63 -9.52 -55.18
N PHE A 250 152.65 -9.02 -53.94
CA PHE A 250 153.81 -8.46 -53.26
C PHE A 250 153.75 -8.74 -51.76
N ASP A 251 154.85 -9.29 -51.24
CA ASP A 251 155.29 -9.16 -49.86
C ASP A 251 155.62 -7.68 -49.55
N ALA A 252 155.24 -7.22 -48.36
CA ALA A 252 155.93 -6.13 -47.67
C ALA A 252 155.61 -6.17 -46.18
N GLU A 253 156.62 -6.55 -45.42
CA GLU A 253 156.72 -6.34 -43.98
C GLU A 253 156.85 -4.84 -43.69
N GLU A 254 155.92 -4.26 -42.92
CA GLU A 254 156.27 -3.42 -41.77
C GLU A 254 155.07 -3.23 -40.83
N ARG A 255 155.38 -3.30 -39.54
CA ARG A 255 154.48 -3.53 -38.40
C ARG A 255 153.72 -2.27 -37.98
N ILE A 256 152.42 -2.41 -37.72
CA ILE A 256 151.65 -1.47 -36.87
C ILE A 256 151.82 -1.88 -35.41
N THR A 257 152.26 -0.93 -34.60
CA THR A 257 152.54 -1.05 -33.15
C THR A 257 151.26 -0.75 -32.34
N CYS A 258 151.01 -1.51 -31.28
CA CYS A 258 149.89 -1.23 -30.35
C CYS A 258 150.23 -0.03 -29.43
N PRO A 259 149.42 1.06 -29.39
CA PRO A 259 149.76 2.30 -28.70
C PRO A 259 149.72 2.25 -27.16
N MET A 260 149.43 1.09 -26.55
CA MET A 260 149.25 0.94 -25.09
C MET A 260 150.15 -0.12 -24.43
N CYS A 261 150.87 -0.94 -25.19
CA CYS A 261 151.80 -1.94 -24.61
C CYS A 261 153.05 -2.25 -25.45
N GLY A 262 153.19 -1.70 -26.67
CA GLY A 262 154.44 -1.80 -27.45
C GLY A 262 154.81 -3.17 -28.02
N ALA A 263 153.91 -4.17 -27.98
CA ALA A 263 154.15 -5.51 -28.54
C ALA A 263 153.76 -5.64 -30.03
N VAL A 264 154.40 -6.60 -30.75
CA VAL A 264 154.25 -6.84 -32.20
C VAL A 264 154.51 -8.31 -32.57
N GLY A 265 153.53 -9.00 -33.18
CA GLY A 265 153.68 -10.36 -33.76
C GLY A 265 152.70 -11.43 -33.26
N GLN A 266 152.86 -12.67 -33.72
CA GLN A 266 151.98 -13.85 -33.56
C GLN A 266 151.75 -14.38 -32.12
N ASP A 267 152.04 -13.59 -31.08
CA ASP A 267 151.86 -13.95 -29.66
C ASP A 267 150.74 -13.15 -28.95
N ILE A 268 149.76 -12.64 -29.68
CA ILE A 268 148.58 -11.96 -29.10
C ILE A 268 147.68 -12.99 -28.40
N LYS A 269 147.71 -13.02 -27.07
CA LYS A 269 146.85 -13.89 -26.24
C LYS A 269 145.57 -13.16 -25.87
N THR A 270 144.44 -13.55 -26.47
CA THR A 270 143.12 -13.07 -26.05
C THR A 270 142.67 -13.80 -24.80
N VAL A 271 142.50 -13.07 -23.69
CA VAL A 271 141.92 -13.60 -22.44
C VAL A 271 140.59 -12.88 -22.18
N GLU A 272 139.53 -13.66 -21.95
CA GLU A 272 138.20 -13.12 -21.65
C GLU A 272 138.17 -12.56 -20.22
N ASP A 273 137.84 -11.27 -20.06
CA ASP A 273 137.72 -10.62 -18.76
C ASP A 273 136.38 -10.96 -18.09
N LYS A 274 136.41 -11.95 -17.20
CA LYS A 274 135.22 -12.44 -16.48
C LYS A 274 134.74 -11.54 -15.35
N SER A 275 135.31 -10.36 -15.15
CA SER A 275 134.92 -9.45 -14.07
C SER A 275 133.64 -8.68 -14.35
N LYS A 276 133.20 -8.57 -15.62
CA LYS A 276 131.97 -7.87 -15.99
C LYS A 276 131.31 -8.48 -17.24
N VAL A 277 130.05 -8.89 -17.12
CA VAL A 277 129.26 -9.39 -18.27
C VAL A 277 128.82 -8.20 -19.11
N LEU A 278 129.14 -8.21 -20.40
CA LEU A 278 128.73 -7.16 -21.34
C LEU A 278 127.31 -7.36 -21.84
N SER A 279 126.95 -8.60 -22.15
CA SER A 279 125.61 -8.98 -22.60
C SER A 279 125.40 -10.48 -22.43
N TYR A 280 124.14 -10.91 -22.46
CA TYR A 280 123.78 -12.32 -22.51
C TYR A 280 123.25 -12.63 -23.90
N VAL A 281 123.72 -13.75 -24.47
CA VAL A 281 123.08 -14.38 -25.63
C VAL A 281 122.45 -15.66 -25.11
N GLY A 282 121.16 -15.58 -24.74
CA GLY A 282 120.48 -16.65 -24.01
C GLY A 282 120.96 -16.76 -22.56
N HIS A 283 121.30 -17.97 -22.09
CA HIS A 283 121.71 -18.24 -20.70
C HIS A 283 123.24 -18.22 -20.49
N ILE A 284 124.01 -17.81 -21.50
CA ILE A 284 125.48 -17.79 -21.45
C ILE A 284 125.94 -16.31 -21.38
N PRO A 285 126.69 -15.91 -20.34
CA PRO A 285 127.25 -14.56 -20.25
C PRO A 285 128.40 -14.36 -21.25
N MET A 286 128.35 -13.28 -22.04
CA MET A 286 129.46 -12.82 -22.86
C MET A 286 130.29 -11.76 -22.13
N TYR A 287 131.60 -11.95 -22.17
CA TYR A 287 132.58 -11.12 -21.50
C TYR A 287 133.37 -10.27 -22.50
N ALA A 288 133.91 -9.14 -22.03
CA ALA A 288 134.79 -8.31 -22.83
C ALA A 288 136.07 -9.10 -23.18
N LYS A 289 136.47 -9.07 -24.45
CA LYS A 289 137.76 -9.60 -24.88
C LYS A 289 138.78 -8.47 -24.83
N THR A 290 139.66 -8.54 -23.83
CA THR A 290 140.83 -7.66 -23.74
C THR A 290 142.02 -8.34 -24.40
N VAL A 291 142.71 -7.57 -25.24
CA VAL A 291 143.86 -8.01 -26.03
C VAL A 291 145.12 -7.52 -25.33
N PHE A 292 146.06 -8.43 -25.05
CA PHE A 292 147.41 -8.10 -24.55
C PHE A 292 148.46 -8.37 -25.61
#